data_AF-A0A959TDL2-F1
#
_entry.id   AF-A0A959TDL2-F1
#
_cell.length_a   1.000
_cell.length_b   1.000
_cell.length_c   1.000
_cell.angle_alpha   90.00
_cell.angle_beta   90.00
_cell.angle_gamma   90.00
#
_symmetry.space_group_name_H-M   'P 1'
#
loop_
_entity.id
_entity.type
_entity.pdbx_description
1 polymer ?
#
loop_
_entity_poly.entity_id
_entity_poly.type
_entity_poly.pdbx_seq_one_letter_code
_entity_poly.pdbx_strand_id
1 'polypeptide(L)'
;MDETPPRLVLAEPPTGSTGVRPERILLSFDERIKLDRVRDNLVISPPLAVAPDVRVTGGRTVEVRLNAPLEQGTTYVFNFGNSVLDLTEGNAASDL
;
A
#
# COMPACT_ATOMS: atom_id res chain seq x y z
N MET A 1 24.28 7.68 10.48
CA MET A 1 23.19 7.58 9.50
C MET A 1 22.12 6.81 10.21
N ASP A 2 20.92 7.37 10.28
CA ASP A 2 19.77 6.55 10.66
C ASP A 2 19.51 5.66 9.43
N GLU A 3 19.22 4.40 9.63
CA GLU A 3 19.09 3.41 8.55
C GLU A 3 17.70 2.75 8.61
N THR A 4 16.79 3.36 9.34
CA THR A 4 15.51 2.75 9.67
C THR A 4 14.56 2.90 8.49
N PRO A 5 14.07 1.80 7.89
CA PRO A 5 13.06 1.87 6.85
C PRO A 5 11.70 2.30 7.46
N PRO A 6 10.84 3.00 6.69
CA PRO A 6 9.55 3.45 7.19
C PRO A 6 8.71 2.23 7.58
N ARG A 7 8.17 2.23 8.80
CA ARG A 7 7.43 1.09 9.35
C ARG A 7 5.94 1.29 9.21
N LEU A 8 5.25 0.25 8.76
CA LEU A 8 3.80 0.25 8.73
C LEU A 8 3.25 0.31 10.16
N VAL A 9 2.58 1.41 10.49
CA VAL A 9 1.94 1.59 11.82
C VAL A 9 0.47 1.25 11.81
N LEU A 10 -0.20 1.39 10.66
CA LEU A 10 -1.63 1.14 10.53
C LEU A 10 -1.97 0.68 9.11
N ALA A 11 -2.83 -0.33 9.02
CA ALA A 11 -3.49 -0.73 7.79
C ALA A 11 -5.01 -0.67 7.99
N GLU A 12 -5.72 -0.03 7.06
CA GLU A 12 -7.18 -0.01 7.02
C GLU A 12 -7.67 -0.45 5.63
N PRO A 13 -8.41 -1.57 5.52
CA PRO A 13 -8.72 -2.51 6.59
C PRO A 13 -7.45 -3.19 7.15
N PRO A 14 -7.48 -3.67 8.41
CA PRO A 14 -6.36 -4.41 8.98
C PRO A 14 -5.95 -5.60 8.12
N THR A 15 -4.66 -5.90 8.05
CA THR A 15 -4.14 -7.06 7.33
C THR A 15 -4.82 -8.35 7.81
N GLY A 16 -5.28 -9.19 6.88
CA GLY A 16 -6.00 -10.43 7.20
C GLY A 16 -7.50 -10.24 7.52
N SER A 17 -8.06 -9.04 7.31
CA SER A 17 -9.50 -8.82 7.45
C SER A 17 -10.32 -9.68 6.47
N THR A 18 -11.45 -10.21 6.95
CA THR A 18 -12.39 -11.04 6.16
C THR A 18 -13.75 -10.37 6.05
N GLY A 19 -14.48 -10.65 4.97
CA GLY A 19 -15.83 -10.10 4.76
C GLY A 19 -15.89 -8.57 4.54
N VAL A 20 -14.73 -7.93 4.34
CA VAL A 20 -14.63 -6.48 4.11
C VAL A 20 -14.88 -6.14 2.64
N ARG A 21 -15.47 -4.97 2.40
CA ARG A 21 -15.67 -4.38 1.07
C ARG A 21 -15.11 -2.96 1.07
N PRO A 22 -13.79 -2.79 1.18
CA PRO A 22 -13.19 -1.46 1.23
C PRO A 22 -13.39 -0.75 -0.11
N GLU A 23 -13.65 0.56 -0.07
CA GLU A 23 -13.50 1.42 -1.26
C GLU A 23 -12.06 1.90 -1.42
N ARG A 24 -11.30 1.88 -0.32
CA ARG A 24 -9.89 2.28 -0.25
C ARG A 24 -9.15 1.45 0.79
N ILE A 25 -7.87 1.22 0.53
CA ILE A 25 -6.91 0.63 1.46
C ILE A 25 -5.94 1.74 1.87
N LEU A 26 -5.77 1.95 3.17
CA LEU A 26 -4.88 2.95 3.75
C LEU A 26 -3.75 2.25 4.48
N LEU A 27 -2.51 2.60 4.14
CA LEU A 27 -1.31 2.12 4.81
C LEU A 27 -0.58 3.34 5.37
N SER A 28 -0.57 3.52 6.69
CA SER A 28 0.11 4.64 7.33
C SER A 28 1.44 4.22 7.91
N PHE A 29 2.42 5.10 7.78
CA PHE A 29 3.80 4.92 8.21
C PHE A 29 4.17 5.89 9.33
N ASP A 30 5.13 5.52 10.15
CA ASP A 30 5.71 6.40 11.18
C ASP A 30 6.48 7.59 10.58
N GLU A 31 7.04 7.42 9.39
CA GLU A 31 7.88 8.41 8.71
C GLU A 31 7.29 8.94 7.40
N ARG A 32 7.92 9.99 6.85
CA ARG A 32 7.48 10.59 5.58
C ARG A 32 7.92 9.70 4.43
N ILE A 33 6.95 9.30 3.60
CA ILE A 33 7.19 8.40 2.49
C ILE A 33 6.97 9.06 1.13
N LYS A 34 7.55 8.47 0.10
CA LYS A 34 7.27 8.70 -1.32
C LYS A 34 7.03 7.38 -2.02
N LEU A 35 6.32 7.43 -3.14
CA LEU A 35 6.13 6.27 -4.01
C LEU A 35 7.07 6.37 -5.20
N ASP A 36 7.85 5.31 -5.44
CA ASP A 36 8.65 5.16 -6.65
C ASP A 36 8.15 3.97 -7.46
N ARG A 37 7.86 4.21 -8.75
CA ARG A 37 7.37 3.21 -9.72
C ARG A 37 6.28 2.25 -9.18
N VAL A 38 5.43 2.72 -8.26
CA VAL A 38 4.42 1.88 -7.61
C VAL A 38 3.47 1.23 -8.61
N ARG A 39 3.18 1.90 -9.74
CA ARG A 39 2.34 1.34 -10.80
C ARG A 39 2.96 0.11 -11.47
N ASP A 40 4.28 0.05 -11.55
CA ASP A 40 5.02 -1.04 -12.20
C ASP A 40 5.33 -2.18 -11.21
N ASN A 41 5.47 -1.84 -9.93
CA ASN A 41 5.91 -2.75 -8.87
C ASN A 41 4.77 -3.30 -8.00
N LEU A 42 3.59 -2.66 -7.98
CA LEU A 42 2.44 -3.15 -7.22
C LEU A 42 1.89 -4.41 -7.87
N VAL A 43 2.06 -5.53 -7.18
CA VAL A 43 1.51 -6.83 -7.57
C VAL A 43 0.25 -7.09 -6.77
N ILE A 44 -0.85 -7.37 -7.47
CA ILE A 44 -2.14 -7.69 -6.85
C ILE A 44 -2.56 -9.10 -7.29
N SER A 45 -2.81 -9.98 -6.33
CA SER A 45 -3.21 -11.36 -6.58
C SER A 45 -4.46 -11.73 -5.78
N PRO A 46 -5.54 -12.21 -6.43
CA PRO A 46 -5.72 -12.27 -7.89
C PRO A 46 -5.75 -10.87 -8.54
N PRO A 47 -5.53 -10.75 -9.86
CA PRO A 47 -5.53 -9.46 -10.54
C PRO A 47 -6.90 -8.79 -10.45
N LEU A 48 -6.91 -7.46 -10.34
CA LEU A 48 -8.14 -6.68 -10.34
C LEU A 48 -8.67 -6.46 -11.76
N ALA A 49 -10.00 -6.41 -11.90
CA ALA A 49 -10.65 -6.06 -13.17
C ALA A 49 -10.29 -4.64 -13.65
N VAL A 50 -10.08 -3.72 -12.71
CA VAL A 50 -9.67 -2.33 -12.97
C VAL A 50 -8.51 -1.99 -12.06
N ALA A 51 -7.44 -1.44 -12.63
CA ALA A 51 -6.28 -0.99 -11.87
C ALA A 51 -6.69 0.08 -10.83
N PRO A 52 -6.19 -0.02 -9.60
CA PRO A 52 -6.50 0.96 -8.55
C PRO A 52 -5.66 2.23 -8.73
N ASP A 53 -6.12 3.32 -8.14
CA ASP A 53 -5.33 4.54 -8.03
C ASP A 53 -4.52 4.52 -6.74
N VAL A 54 -3.21 4.70 -6.84
CA VAL A 54 -2.29 4.67 -5.71
C VAL A 54 -1.63 6.02 -5.54
N ARG A 55 -1.69 6.60 -4.33
CA ARG A 55 -1.12 7.91 -4.02
C ARG A 55 -0.66 8.02 -2.57
N VAL A 56 0.23 8.96 -2.30
CA VAL A 56 0.57 9.36 -0.93
C VAL A 56 -0.34 10.50 -0.48
N THR A 57 -0.97 10.35 0.68
CA THR A 57 -1.77 11.36 1.36
C THR A 57 -1.12 11.75 2.69
N GLY A 58 -1.18 13.03 3.06
CA GLY A 58 -0.58 13.54 4.31
C GLY A 58 0.95 13.41 4.41
N GLY A 59 1.62 12.92 3.36
CA GLY A 59 3.05 12.64 3.33
C GLY A 59 3.49 11.39 4.09
N ARG A 60 2.58 10.65 4.73
CA ARG A 60 2.89 9.45 5.53
C ARG A 60 1.95 8.26 5.27
N THR A 61 0.93 8.43 4.44
CA THR A 61 -0.07 7.39 4.21
C THR A 61 -0.13 7.06 2.72
N VAL A 62 -0.02 5.78 2.36
CA VAL A 62 -0.37 5.31 1.03
C VAL A 62 -1.87 5.04 1.01
N GLU A 63 -2.57 5.69 0.09
CA GLU A 63 -3.97 5.41 -0.21
C GLU A 63 -4.04 4.66 -1.53
N VAL A 64 -4.60 3.45 -1.50
CA VAL A 64 -5.00 2.67 -2.67
C VAL A 64 -6.51 2.76 -2.81
N ARG A 65 -6.97 3.52 -3.80
CA ARG A 65 -8.39 3.63 -4.13
C ARG A 65 -8.79 2.56 -5.12
N LEU A 66 -9.75 1.71 -4.75
CA LEU A 66 -10.26 0.67 -5.61
C LEU A 66 -11.27 1.28 -6.59
N ASN A 67 -10.98 1.17 -7.88
CA ASN A 67 -11.82 1.69 -8.95
C ASN A 67 -12.94 0.72 -9.38
N ALA A 68 -12.90 -0.50 -8.84
CA ALA A 68 -13.93 -1.51 -8.96
C ALA A 68 -14.03 -2.28 -7.63
N PRO A 69 -15.22 -2.80 -7.28
CA PRO A 69 -15.38 -3.60 -6.07
C PRO A 69 -14.60 -4.92 -6.18
N LEU A 70 -14.08 -5.40 -5.04
CA LEU A 70 -13.47 -6.72 -4.93
C LEU A 70 -14.52 -7.83 -5.10
N GLU A 71 -14.12 -8.95 -5.68
CA GLU A 71 -14.99 -10.12 -5.79
C GLU A 71 -15.31 -10.70 -4.41
N GLN A 72 -16.56 -11.14 -4.22
CA GLN A 72 -16.99 -11.69 -2.95
C GLN A 72 -16.38 -13.08 -2.72
N GLY A 73 -15.90 -13.31 -1.49
CA GLY A 73 -15.30 -14.60 -1.11
C GLY A 73 -13.87 -14.79 -1.62
N THR A 74 -13.27 -13.75 -2.20
CA THR A 74 -11.91 -13.78 -2.75
C THR A 74 -10.92 -13.12 -1.79
N THR A 75 -9.79 -13.79 -1.54
CA THR A 75 -8.66 -13.22 -0.80
C THR A 75 -7.73 -12.49 -1.76
N TYR A 76 -7.53 -11.19 -1.53
CA TYR A 76 -6.61 -10.37 -2.30
C TYR A 76 -5.33 -10.09 -1.50
N VAL A 77 -4.19 -10.23 -2.16
CA VAL A 77 -2.87 -9.85 -1.67
C VAL A 77 -2.41 -8.65 -2.48
N PHE A 78 -2.03 -7.57 -1.80
CA PHE A 78 -1.44 -6.37 -2.38
C PHE A 78 0.01 -6.33 -1.92
N ASN A 79 0.95 -6.50 -2.84
CA ASN A 79 2.39 -6.47 -2.56
C ASN A 79 2.98 -5.23 -3.21
N PHE A 80 3.56 -4.35 -2.41
CA PHE A 80 4.09 -3.07 -2.88
C PHE A 80 5.58 -3.16 -3.26
N GLY A 81 6.23 -4.30 -3.02
CA GLY A 81 7.65 -4.50 -3.24
C GLY A 81 8.47 -3.38 -2.58
N ASN A 82 9.39 -2.81 -3.35
CA ASN A 82 10.26 -1.71 -2.88
C ASN A 82 9.72 -0.32 -3.27
N SER A 83 8.41 -0.17 -3.48
CA SER A 83 7.85 1.07 -4.04
C SER A 83 7.63 2.17 -3.01
N VAL A 84 7.53 1.81 -1.73
CA VAL A 84 7.39 2.78 -0.65
C VAL A 84 8.79 3.10 -0.15
N LEU A 85 9.24 4.33 -0.38
CA LEU A 85 10.57 4.79 0.02
C LEU A 85 10.43 5.90 1.06
N ASP A 86 11.39 6.00 1.98
CA ASP A 86 11.54 7.18 2.82
C ASP A 86 11.82 8.43 1.95
N LEU A 87 11.20 9.55 2.30
CA LEU A 87 11.30 10.80 1.55
C LEU A 87 12.66 11.49 1.76
N THR A 88 13.29 11.31 2.92
CA THR A 88 14.47 12.04 3.39
C THR A 88 15.77 11.36 2.93
N GLU A 89 15.86 10.05 3.06
CA GLU A 89 17.08 9.26 2.78
C GLU A 89 16.91 8.31 1.58
N GLY A 90 15.66 8.01 1.16
CA GLY A 90 15.40 7.18 -0.01
C GLY A 90 15.42 5.67 0.24
N ASN A 91 15.48 5.23 1.50
CA ASN A 91 15.46 3.81 1.88
C ASN A 91 14.08 3.19 1.62
N ALA A 92 14.03 1.98 1.06
CA ALA A 92 12.76 1.28 0.82
C ALA A 92 12.19 0.70 2.12
N ALA A 93 10.86 0.76 2.26
CA ALA A 93 10.13 -0.02 3.25
C ALA A 93 10.37 -1.50 2.96
N SER A 94 10.81 -2.24 3.97
CA SER A 94 10.98 -3.69 3.87
C SER A 94 9.68 -4.38 4.28
N ASP A 95 9.28 -5.41 3.52
CA ASP A 95 8.22 -6.38 3.85
C ASP A 95 6.76 -5.85 3.81
N LEU A 96 6.39 -5.18 2.71
CA LEU A 96 5.03 -4.66 2.43
C LEU A 96 4.23 -5.43 1.36
#